data_AF-A0A956Z4N1-F1
#
_entry.id   AF-A0A956Z4N1-F1
#
_cell.length_a   1.000
_cell.length_b   1.000
_cell.length_c   1.000
_cell.angle_alpha   90.00
_cell.angle_beta   90.00
_cell.angle_gamma   90.00
#
_symmetry.space_group_name_H-M   'P 1'
#
loop_
_entity.id
_entity.type
_entity.pdbx_description
1 polymer ?
#
loop_
_entity_poly.entity_id
_entity_poly.type
_entity_poly.pdbx_seq_one_letter_code
_entity_poly.pdbx_strand_id
1 'polypeptide(L)'
;MLAPTLQGYLDAWALSDPKLLAETPTSHVYTVVSGGETVVLKLLTPIGVDDEQSGAVALRCFDGHGAVRLLRHDAGAHLLEYVAGDDLVPLVGRGEDARATAIIGDVLNRLHSAAQAAPTDGLVPLRRRFRSLFEQAAREGHLGSQSMFVRAAALTEDLLAQPRDVCVLHGDIHHENIRHSPARGWLAIDPKGVYGERTYDAANTLCNPYGMPALVENEARLRQTA
;
A
#
# COMPACT_ATOMS: atom_id res chain seq x y z
N MET A 1 15.93 -12.53 -21.50
CA MET A 1 16.62 -11.26 -21.23
C MET A 1 17.04 -11.27 -19.78
N LEU A 2 18.27 -10.86 -19.46
CA LEU A 2 18.69 -10.67 -18.07
C LEU A 2 17.81 -9.59 -17.43
N ALA A 3 17.43 -9.76 -16.16
CA ALA A 3 16.69 -8.73 -15.44
C ALA A 3 17.53 -7.43 -15.48
N PRO A 4 16.93 -6.28 -15.85
CA PRO A 4 17.67 -5.03 -15.95
C PRO A 4 18.29 -4.67 -14.59
N THR A 5 19.58 -4.32 -14.61
CA THR A 5 20.37 -3.98 -13.43
C THR A 5 20.14 -2.52 -13.03
N LEU A 6 20.52 -2.14 -11.80
CA LEU A 6 20.52 -0.75 -11.35
C LEU A 6 21.18 0.17 -12.38
N GLN A 7 22.40 -0.18 -12.83
CA GLN A 7 23.12 0.60 -13.84
C GLN A 7 22.32 0.76 -15.15
N GLY A 8 21.64 -0.30 -15.60
CA GLY A 8 20.81 -0.25 -16.80
C GLY A 8 19.69 0.80 -16.69
N TYR A 9 19.05 0.93 -15.52
CA TYR A 9 18.04 1.97 -15.30
C TYR A 9 18.64 3.36 -15.12
N LEU A 10 19.80 3.48 -14.47
CA LEU A 10 20.49 4.77 -14.36
C LEU A 10 20.80 5.34 -15.74
N ASP A 11 21.30 4.50 -16.66
CA ASP A 11 21.62 4.91 -18.02
C ASP A 11 20.34 5.17 -18.84
N ALA A 12 19.39 4.24 -18.84
CA ALA A 12 18.19 4.32 -19.68
C ALA A 12 17.24 5.47 -19.28
N TRP A 13 17.22 5.82 -18.00
CA TRP A 13 16.33 6.86 -17.45
C TRP A 13 17.08 8.14 -17.08
N ALA A 14 18.37 8.25 -17.44
CA ALA A 14 19.23 9.40 -17.17
C ALA A 14 19.21 9.82 -15.69
N LEU A 15 19.40 8.85 -14.80
CA LEU A 15 19.40 9.02 -13.35
C LEU A 15 20.84 9.00 -12.82
N SER A 16 21.08 9.70 -11.72
CA SER A 16 22.40 9.74 -11.06
C SER A 16 22.32 9.70 -9.54
N ASP A 17 23.47 9.64 -8.87
CA ASP A 17 23.61 9.63 -7.40
C ASP A 17 22.72 8.60 -6.66
N PRO A 18 22.74 7.30 -7.04
CA PRO A 18 21.93 6.29 -6.37
C PRO A 18 22.38 6.10 -4.92
N LYS A 19 21.43 6.27 -4.00
CA LYS A 19 21.61 5.97 -2.57
C LYS A 19 20.53 5.00 -2.13
N LEU A 20 20.96 3.84 -1.65
CA LEU A 20 20.05 2.81 -1.16
C LEU A 20 19.23 3.37 0.01
N LEU A 21 17.92 3.29 -0.11
CA LEU A 21 16.95 3.74 0.89
C LEU A 21 16.38 2.55 1.68
N ALA A 22 16.05 1.45 0.98
CA ALA A 22 15.52 0.24 1.60
C ALA A 22 15.73 -0.99 0.71
N GLU A 23 15.80 -2.17 1.33
CA GLU A 23 15.79 -3.46 0.67
C GLU A 23 14.65 -4.31 1.25
N THR A 24 13.87 -4.91 0.37
CA THR A 24 12.71 -5.75 0.70
C THR A 24 12.75 -7.01 -0.16
N PRO A 25 12.00 -8.06 0.19
CA PRO A 25 11.90 -9.24 -0.66
C PRO A 25 11.40 -8.93 -2.08
N THR A 26 10.56 -7.91 -2.24
CA THR A 26 9.96 -7.52 -3.53
C THR A 26 10.76 -6.44 -4.27
N SER A 27 11.63 -5.68 -3.60
CA SER A 27 12.29 -4.54 -4.24
C SER A 27 13.55 -4.02 -3.55
N HIS A 28 14.43 -3.39 -4.33
CA HIS A 28 15.48 -2.50 -3.86
C HIS A 28 15.07 -1.06 -4.16
N VAL A 29 15.04 -0.21 -3.16
CA VAL A 29 14.56 1.17 -3.25
C VAL A 29 15.74 2.12 -3.11
N TYR A 30 15.92 3.01 -4.07
CA TYR A 30 16.98 4.01 -4.08
C TYR A 30 16.39 5.40 -4.14
N THR A 31 17.02 6.36 -3.47
CA THR A 31 16.93 7.75 -3.93
C THR A 31 17.92 7.94 -5.07
N VAL A 32 17.52 8.70 -6.08
CA VAL A 32 18.33 9.04 -7.27
C VAL A 32 18.02 10.48 -7.67
N VAL A 33 18.86 11.09 -8.50
CA VAL A 33 18.65 12.42 -9.09
C VAL A 33 18.18 12.29 -10.53
N SER A 34 17.07 12.95 -10.87
CA SER A 34 16.55 13.08 -12.24
C SER A 34 16.25 14.55 -12.53
N GLY A 35 16.84 15.13 -13.58
CA GLY A 35 16.61 16.53 -13.93
C GLY A 35 16.98 17.55 -12.84
N GLY A 36 17.84 17.17 -11.88
CA GLY A 36 18.22 18.01 -10.73
C GLY A 36 17.33 17.84 -9.50
N GLU A 37 16.30 17.00 -9.55
CA GLU A 37 15.41 16.71 -8.43
C GLU A 37 15.67 15.30 -7.86
N THR A 38 15.54 15.16 -6.55
CA THR A 38 15.58 13.84 -5.90
C THR A 38 14.26 13.11 -6.13
N VAL A 39 14.35 11.88 -6.63
CA VAL A 39 13.23 10.97 -6.89
C VAL A 39 13.55 9.59 -6.33
N VAL A 40 12.57 8.70 -6.26
CA VAL A 40 12.73 7.32 -5.81
C VAL A 40 12.72 6.36 -6.99
N LEU A 41 13.75 5.53 -7.11
CA LEU A 41 13.80 4.39 -8.02
C LEU A 41 13.52 3.11 -7.21
N LYS A 42 12.36 2.50 -7.43
CA LYS A 42 12.02 1.17 -6.88
C LYS A 42 12.29 0.12 -7.95
N LEU A 43 13.35 -0.66 -7.76
CA LEU A 43 13.71 -1.78 -8.63
C LEU A 43 13.06 -3.06 -8.12
N LEU A 44 12.25 -3.71 -8.96
CA LEU A 44 11.52 -4.91 -8.58
C LEU A 44 12.42 -6.14 -8.67
N THR A 45 12.37 -6.99 -7.64
CA THR A 45 12.94 -8.34 -7.70
C THR A 45 12.03 -9.24 -8.56
N PRO A 46 12.47 -10.46 -8.94
CA PRO A 46 11.58 -11.40 -9.62
C PRO A 46 10.28 -11.69 -8.85
N ILE A 47 10.32 -11.64 -7.51
CA ILE A 47 9.13 -11.78 -6.66
C ILE A 47 8.26 -10.52 -6.77
N GLY A 48 8.86 -9.34 -6.74
CA GLY A 48 8.15 -8.07 -6.84
C GLY A 48 7.48 -7.84 -8.18
N VAL A 49 8.02 -8.36 -9.28
CA VAL A 49 7.38 -8.26 -10.61
C VAL A 49 5.95 -8.80 -10.59
N ASP A 50 5.68 -9.85 -9.83
CA ASP A 50 4.34 -10.44 -9.73
C ASP A 50 3.41 -9.74 -8.72
N ASP A 51 3.96 -9.12 -7.67
CA ASP A 51 3.18 -8.54 -6.55
C ASP A 51 3.03 -7.01 -6.60
N GLU A 52 3.94 -6.30 -7.25
CA GLU A 52 4.08 -4.84 -7.12
C GLU A 52 3.62 -4.07 -8.37
N GLN A 53 3.49 -4.72 -9.53
CA GLN A 53 3.12 -4.05 -10.79
C GLN A 53 1.77 -3.34 -10.73
N SER A 54 0.81 -3.92 -10.01
CA SER A 54 -0.50 -3.30 -9.76
C SER A 54 -0.38 -1.99 -8.99
N GLY A 55 0.67 -1.83 -8.17
CA GLY A 55 0.97 -0.58 -7.48
C GLY A 55 1.18 0.60 -8.43
N ALA A 56 1.91 0.41 -9.53
CA ALA A 56 2.06 1.45 -10.55
C ALA A 56 0.72 1.83 -11.20
N VAL A 57 -0.15 0.85 -11.45
CA VAL A 57 -1.50 1.12 -11.97
C VAL A 57 -2.29 1.99 -11.00
N ALA A 58 -2.28 1.65 -9.71
CA ALA A 58 -2.97 2.42 -8.68
C ALA A 58 -2.42 3.86 -8.56
N LEU A 59 -1.10 4.04 -8.57
CA LEU A 59 -0.49 5.37 -8.53
C LEU A 59 -0.89 6.23 -9.74
N ARG A 60 -1.02 5.65 -10.94
CA ARG A 60 -1.57 6.38 -12.11
C ARG A 60 -3.03 6.76 -11.90
N CYS A 61 -3.83 5.90 -11.27
CA CYS A 61 -5.25 6.18 -10.98
C CYS A 61 -5.40 7.29 -9.94
N PHE A 62 -4.53 7.30 -8.91
CA PHE A 62 -4.53 8.34 -7.90
C PHE A 62 -4.02 9.67 -8.46
N ASP A 63 -3.08 9.66 -9.42
CA ASP A 63 -2.50 10.85 -10.05
C ASP A 63 -2.03 11.90 -9.02
N GLY A 64 -1.41 11.39 -7.94
CA GLY A 64 -0.96 12.20 -6.82
C GLY A 64 -2.03 12.63 -5.80
N HIS A 65 -3.31 12.27 -5.96
CA HIS A 65 -4.34 12.60 -4.99
C HIS A 65 -4.20 11.74 -3.73
N GLY A 66 -3.58 12.28 -2.69
CA GLY A 66 -3.33 11.54 -1.46
C GLY A 66 -2.23 10.49 -1.57
N ALA A 67 -1.56 10.36 -2.72
CA ALA A 67 -0.41 9.48 -2.95
C ALA A 67 0.77 10.23 -3.58
N VAL A 68 1.95 9.63 -3.53
CA VAL A 68 3.08 10.07 -4.37
C VAL A 68 2.78 9.90 -5.85
N ARG A 69 3.38 10.73 -6.69
CA ARG A 69 3.24 10.60 -8.15
C ARG A 69 4.13 9.48 -8.70
N LEU A 70 3.59 8.75 -9.67
CA LEU A 70 4.37 7.89 -10.56
C LEU A 70 4.94 8.72 -11.71
N LEU A 71 6.25 8.86 -11.77
CA LEU A 71 6.94 9.68 -12.77
C LEU A 71 7.23 8.87 -14.04
N ARG A 72 7.62 7.60 -13.87
CA ARG A 72 7.92 6.66 -14.95
C ARG A 72 7.82 5.24 -14.43
N HIS A 73 7.52 4.26 -15.29
CA HIS A 73 7.62 2.86 -14.93
C HIS A 73 7.75 1.95 -16.15
N ASP A 74 8.19 0.73 -15.91
CA ASP A 74 8.01 -0.41 -16.81
C ASP A 74 7.78 -1.69 -15.98
N ALA A 75 8.01 -2.87 -16.56
CA ALA A 75 7.77 -4.14 -15.89
C ALA A 75 8.72 -4.43 -14.72
N GLY A 76 9.90 -3.79 -14.68
CA GLY A 76 10.96 -4.08 -13.69
C GLY A 76 11.28 -2.93 -12.75
N ALA A 77 10.78 -1.72 -12.99
CA ALA A 77 11.03 -0.60 -12.08
C ALA A 77 9.93 0.46 -12.10
N HIS A 78 9.81 1.17 -10.97
CA HIS A 78 9.00 2.37 -10.82
C HIS A 78 9.88 3.56 -10.42
N LEU A 79 9.66 4.72 -11.04
CA LEU A 79 10.24 6.00 -10.67
C LEU A 79 9.15 6.87 -10.03
N LEU A 80 9.38 7.33 -8.80
CA LEU A 80 8.36 7.92 -7.94
C LEU A 80 8.80 9.28 -7.40
N GLU A 81 7.84 10.14 -7.09
CA GLU A 81 8.06 11.34 -6.27
C GLU A 81 8.68 10.97 -4.92
N TYR A 82 9.72 11.70 -4.52
CA TYR A 82 10.37 11.51 -3.23
C TYR A 82 9.72 12.37 -2.14
N VAL A 83 9.46 11.78 -0.98
CA VAL A 83 8.93 12.46 0.21
C VAL A 83 9.85 12.19 1.40
N ALA A 84 10.64 13.20 1.76
CA ALA A 84 11.66 13.09 2.80
C ALA A 84 11.11 13.13 4.24
N GLY A 85 9.92 13.70 4.44
CA GLY A 85 9.36 13.87 5.78
C GLY A 85 8.99 12.56 6.45
N ASP A 86 8.78 12.61 7.78
CA ASP A 86 8.49 11.43 8.60
C ASP A 86 7.17 10.76 8.22
N ASP A 87 7.06 9.51 8.64
CA ASP A 87 5.80 8.76 8.64
C ASP A 87 4.96 9.04 9.91
N LEU A 88 3.87 8.30 10.10
CA LEU A 88 2.95 8.52 11.23
C LEU A 88 3.38 7.82 12.53
N VAL A 89 4.34 6.90 12.51
CA VAL A 89 4.75 6.13 13.70
C VAL A 89 5.23 7.05 14.84
N PRO A 90 6.04 8.11 14.59
CA PRO A 90 6.42 9.05 15.64
C PRO A 90 5.24 9.78 16.31
N LEU A 91 4.11 10.01 15.61
CA LEU A 91 2.92 10.62 16.22
C LEU A 91 2.33 9.67 17.26
N VAL A 92 2.13 8.41 16.87
CA VAL A 92 1.58 7.37 17.75
C VAL A 92 2.48 7.16 18.96
N GLY A 93 3.81 7.13 18.76
CA GLY A 93 4.78 7.01 19.85
C GLY A 93 4.74 8.16 20.88
N ARG A 94 4.19 9.32 20.52
CA ARG A 94 3.97 10.46 21.43
C ARG A 94 2.56 10.49 22.03
N GLY A 95 1.74 9.46 21.79
CA GLY A 95 0.35 9.41 22.25
C GLY A 95 -0.64 10.20 21.38
N GLU A 96 -0.23 10.63 20.18
CA GLU A 96 -1.08 11.39 19.26
C GLU A 96 -1.88 10.47 18.29
N ASP A 97 -2.39 9.34 18.78
CA ASP A 97 -3.06 8.31 17.96
C ASP A 97 -4.33 8.83 17.25
N ALA A 98 -5.13 9.66 17.93
CA ALA A 98 -6.31 10.30 17.33
C ALA A 98 -5.93 11.20 16.15
N ARG A 99 -4.78 11.88 16.23
CA ARG A 99 -4.26 12.72 15.15
C ARG A 99 -3.77 11.88 13.98
N ALA A 100 -3.06 10.78 14.24
CA ALA A 100 -2.65 9.84 13.21
C ALA A 100 -3.86 9.25 12.47
N THR A 101 -4.90 8.86 13.22
CA THR A 101 -6.17 8.35 12.67
C THR A 101 -6.85 9.38 11.77
N ALA A 102 -6.95 10.64 12.21
CA ALA A 102 -7.53 11.70 11.38
C ALA A 102 -6.75 11.90 10.06
N ILE A 103 -5.42 11.89 10.13
CA ILE A 103 -4.57 12.00 8.94
C ILE A 103 -4.78 10.82 7.98
N ILE A 104 -4.87 9.59 8.49
CA ILE A 104 -5.19 8.40 7.70
C ILE A 104 -6.54 8.59 6.99
N GLY A 105 -7.58 9.01 7.72
CA GLY A 105 -8.90 9.27 7.15
C GLY A 105 -8.88 10.30 6.02
N ASP A 106 -8.14 11.40 6.20
CA ASP A 106 -7.96 12.43 5.17
C ASP A 106 -7.24 11.89 3.93
N VAL A 107 -6.19 11.08 4.11
CA VAL A 107 -5.47 10.42 3.01
C VAL A 107 -6.40 9.47 2.25
N LEU A 108 -7.14 8.61 2.95
CA LEU A 108 -8.10 7.69 2.34
C LEU A 108 -9.17 8.42 1.54
N ASN A 109 -9.74 9.49 2.09
CA ASN A 109 -10.74 10.30 1.38
C ASN A 109 -10.17 10.90 0.09
N ARG A 110 -8.92 11.37 0.10
CA ARG A 110 -8.25 11.90 -1.10
C ARG A 110 -8.01 10.81 -2.13
N LEU A 111 -7.49 9.65 -1.73
CA LEU A 111 -7.25 8.50 -2.62
C LEU A 111 -8.55 8.05 -3.30
N HIS A 112 -9.60 7.81 -2.50
CA HIS A 112 -10.88 7.30 -2.99
C HIS A 112 -11.62 8.31 -3.86
N SER A 113 -11.38 9.62 -3.70
CA SER A 113 -11.99 10.64 -4.57
C SER A 113 -11.46 10.62 -6.02
N ALA A 114 -10.18 10.31 -6.22
CA ALA A 114 -9.57 10.25 -7.56
C ALA A 114 -9.81 8.91 -8.25
N ALA A 115 -9.91 7.83 -7.48
CA ALA A 115 -9.96 6.45 -7.94
C ALA A 115 -11.29 5.97 -8.54
N GLN A 116 -12.37 6.76 -8.45
CA GLN A 116 -13.72 6.31 -8.81
C GLN A 116 -13.96 6.11 -10.32
N ALA A 117 -13.11 6.66 -11.19
CA ALA A 117 -13.32 6.67 -12.64
C ALA A 117 -12.33 5.82 -13.46
N ALA A 118 -11.49 5.01 -12.81
CA ALA A 118 -10.36 4.36 -13.48
C ALA A 118 -10.67 2.93 -13.99
N PRO A 119 -10.05 2.49 -15.11
CA PRO A 119 -10.17 1.12 -15.60
C PRO A 119 -9.56 0.12 -14.61
N THR A 120 -10.21 -1.04 -14.48
CA THR A 120 -9.80 -2.12 -13.56
C THR A 120 -8.59 -2.92 -14.02
N ASP A 121 -8.14 -2.71 -15.26
CA ASP A 121 -7.10 -3.50 -15.89
C ASP A 121 -5.75 -3.32 -15.20
N GLY A 122 -5.14 -4.45 -14.81
CA GLY A 122 -3.86 -4.47 -14.10
C GLY A 122 -3.96 -4.25 -12.58
N LEU A 123 -5.16 -4.06 -12.02
CA LEU A 123 -5.38 -4.06 -10.57
C LEU A 123 -5.71 -5.47 -10.06
N VAL A 124 -5.41 -5.72 -8.78
CA VAL A 124 -5.72 -6.99 -8.13
C VAL A 124 -7.15 -6.94 -7.59
N PRO A 125 -8.08 -7.82 -8.01
CA PRO A 125 -9.41 -7.87 -7.41
C PRO A 125 -9.32 -8.19 -5.92
N LEU A 126 -10.10 -7.51 -5.07
CA LEU A 126 -10.02 -7.69 -3.62
C LEU A 126 -10.19 -9.16 -3.19
N ARG A 127 -11.10 -9.91 -3.83
CA ARG A 127 -11.26 -11.35 -3.59
C ARG A 127 -9.97 -12.13 -3.81
N ARG A 128 -9.14 -11.75 -4.77
CA ARG A 128 -7.83 -12.37 -5.04
C ARG A 128 -6.84 -12.10 -3.89
N ARG A 129 -6.92 -10.96 -3.21
CA ARG A 129 -6.11 -10.69 -2.01
C ARG A 129 -6.43 -11.65 -0.86
N PHE A 130 -7.67 -12.12 -0.76
CA PHE A 130 -8.10 -13.11 0.23
C PHE A 130 -7.88 -14.58 -0.19
N ARG A 131 -7.20 -14.85 -1.32
CA ARG A 131 -7.03 -16.22 -1.82
C ARG A 131 -6.38 -17.16 -0.80
N SER A 132 -5.31 -16.73 -0.13
CA SER A 132 -4.61 -17.55 0.86
C SER A 132 -5.50 -17.92 2.05
N LEU A 133 -6.38 -17.00 2.48
CA LEU A 133 -7.38 -17.26 3.51
C LEU A 133 -8.34 -18.37 3.06
N PHE A 134 -8.89 -18.27 1.85
CA PHE A 134 -9.80 -19.29 1.32
C PHE A 134 -9.13 -20.65 1.14
N GLU A 135 -7.89 -20.68 0.66
CA GLU A 135 -7.11 -21.92 0.53
C GLU A 135 -6.86 -22.57 1.90
N GLN A 136 -6.51 -21.78 2.92
CA GLN A 136 -6.29 -22.31 4.26
C GLN A 136 -7.58 -22.80 4.90
N ALA A 137 -8.68 -22.05 4.76
CA ALA A 137 -10.00 -22.46 5.22
C ALA A 137 -10.46 -23.78 4.56
N ALA A 138 -10.19 -23.98 3.27
CA ALA A 138 -10.50 -25.23 2.58
C ALA A 138 -9.73 -26.43 3.17
N ARG A 139 -8.44 -26.26 3.50
CA ARG A 139 -7.63 -27.32 4.17
C ARG A 139 -8.18 -27.66 5.55
N GLU A 140 -8.66 -26.66 6.27
CA GLU A 140 -9.19 -26.80 7.62
C GLU A 140 -10.71 -27.05 7.68
N GLY A 141 -11.37 -27.27 6.53
CA GLY A 141 -12.83 -27.39 6.46
C GLY A 141 -13.41 -28.48 7.37
N HIS A 142 -12.65 -29.55 7.65
CA HIS A 142 -13.03 -30.61 8.57
C HIS A 142 -13.19 -30.15 10.03
N LEU A 143 -12.60 -29.02 10.41
CA LEU A 143 -12.73 -28.41 11.74
C LEU A 143 -13.98 -27.53 11.87
N GLY A 144 -14.63 -27.19 10.74
CA GLY A 144 -15.79 -26.29 10.72
C GLY A 144 -15.55 -25.00 11.50
N SER A 145 -16.54 -24.57 12.28
CA SER A 145 -16.46 -23.33 13.07
C SER A 145 -15.42 -23.34 14.20
N GLN A 146 -14.70 -24.44 14.45
CA GLN A 146 -13.58 -24.44 15.40
C GLN A 146 -12.34 -23.75 14.83
N SER A 147 -12.13 -23.84 13.51
CA SER A 147 -11.04 -23.14 12.83
C SER A 147 -11.32 -21.63 12.70
N MET A 148 -10.34 -20.80 13.06
CA MET A 148 -10.43 -19.36 12.83
C MET A 148 -10.43 -19.01 11.34
N PHE A 149 -9.74 -19.79 10.50
CA PHE A 149 -9.68 -19.56 9.06
C PHE A 149 -11.01 -19.86 8.39
N VAL A 150 -11.69 -20.93 8.79
CA VAL A 150 -13.05 -21.24 8.29
C VAL A 150 -14.04 -20.14 8.67
N ARG A 151 -14.01 -19.66 9.92
CA ARG A 151 -14.88 -18.54 10.36
C ARG A 151 -14.56 -17.25 9.61
N ALA A 152 -13.29 -16.90 9.48
CA ALA A 152 -12.86 -15.69 8.79
C ALA A 152 -13.17 -15.74 7.28
N ALA A 153 -13.02 -16.91 6.63
CA ALA A 153 -13.39 -17.10 5.24
C ALA A 153 -14.90 -16.91 5.02
N ALA A 154 -15.75 -17.47 5.89
CA ALA A 154 -17.20 -17.27 5.81
C ALA A 154 -17.58 -15.79 5.94
N LEU A 155 -17.03 -15.09 6.94
CA LEU A 155 -17.26 -13.65 7.11
C LEU A 155 -16.76 -12.85 5.90
N THR A 156 -15.61 -13.21 5.34
CA THR A 156 -15.05 -12.56 4.16
C THR A 156 -15.94 -12.77 2.93
N GLU A 157 -16.48 -13.97 2.73
CA GLU A 157 -17.45 -14.24 1.65
C GLU A 157 -18.70 -13.35 1.79
N ASP A 158 -19.27 -13.28 2.99
CA ASP A 158 -20.46 -12.46 3.24
C ASP A 158 -20.23 -10.98 2.95
N LEU A 159 -19.06 -10.45 3.34
CA LEU A 159 -18.67 -9.07 3.08
C LEU A 159 -18.40 -8.80 1.60
N LEU A 160 -17.68 -9.71 0.91
CA LEU A 160 -17.36 -9.57 -0.51
C LEU A 160 -18.59 -9.73 -1.41
N ALA A 161 -19.63 -10.43 -0.95
CA ALA A 161 -20.89 -10.56 -1.66
C ALA A 161 -21.76 -9.28 -1.62
N GLN A 162 -21.44 -8.33 -0.74
CA GLN A 162 -22.26 -7.13 -0.50
C GLN A 162 -21.43 -5.83 -0.51
N PRO A 163 -20.68 -5.53 -1.60
CA PRO A 163 -19.96 -4.28 -1.70
C PRO A 163 -20.94 -3.10 -1.83
N ARG A 164 -20.55 -1.96 -1.26
CA ARG A 164 -21.32 -0.71 -1.26
C ARG A 164 -20.66 0.37 -2.10
N ASP A 165 -19.33 0.48 -2.02
CA ASP A 165 -18.56 1.54 -2.68
C ASP A 165 -17.24 0.94 -3.18
N VAL A 166 -17.24 0.52 -4.45
CA VAL A 166 -16.14 -0.17 -5.10
C VAL A 166 -15.27 0.83 -5.86
N CYS A 167 -13.97 0.85 -5.59
CA CYS A 167 -13.03 1.74 -6.25
C CYS A 167 -11.61 1.15 -6.31
N VAL A 168 -10.67 1.90 -6.90
CA VAL A 168 -9.24 1.60 -6.79
C VAL A 168 -8.76 1.91 -5.38
N LEU A 169 -8.07 0.94 -4.80
CA LEU A 169 -7.59 0.93 -3.42
C LEU A 169 -6.07 0.91 -3.38
N HIS A 170 -5.52 1.50 -2.33
CA HIS A 170 -4.09 1.38 -2.05
C HIS A 170 -3.73 -0.08 -1.72
N GLY A 171 -4.55 -0.73 -0.89
CA GLY A 171 -4.46 -2.12 -0.50
C GLY A 171 -3.45 -2.42 0.60
N ASP A 172 -2.82 -1.38 1.16
CA ASP A 172 -1.80 -1.51 2.22
C ASP A 172 -1.55 -0.22 3.03
N ILE A 173 -2.63 0.46 3.43
CA ILE A 173 -2.49 1.70 4.20
C ILE A 173 -2.18 1.36 5.66
N HIS A 174 -1.07 1.90 6.15
CA HIS A 174 -0.69 1.91 7.55
C HIS A 174 0.25 3.09 7.82
N HIS A 175 0.63 3.25 9.09
CA HIS A 175 1.36 4.42 9.59
C HIS A 175 2.68 4.69 8.86
N GLU A 176 3.41 3.65 8.45
CA GLU A 176 4.72 3.77 7.77
C GLU A 176 4.57 4.11 6.28
N ASN A 177 3.42 3.74 5.68
CA ASN A 177 3.11 3.99 4.27
C ASN A 177 2.45 5.35 4.04
N ILE A 178 2.38 6.23 5.05
CA ILE A 178 1.93 7.61 4.90
C ILE A 178 3.03 8.54 5.37
N ARG A 179 3.55 9.38 4.48
CA ARG A 179 4.67 10.28 4.74
C ARG A 179 4.30 11.75 4.52
N HIS A 180 4.91 12.64 5.29
CA HIS A 180 4.64 14.07 5.20
C HIS A 180 5.46 14.77 4.11
N SER A 181 4.78 15.37 3.14
CA SER A 181 5.36 16.31 2.18
C SER A 181 5.07 17.75 2.63
N PRO A 182 6.08 18.61 2.83
CA PRO A 182 5.85 20.03 3.16
C PRO A 182 4.99 20.77 2.13
N ALA A 183 5.06 20.38 0.86
CA ALA A 183 4.34 21.04 -0.22
C ALA A 183 2.92 20.49 -0.44
N ARG A 184 2.67 19.22 -0.11
CA ARG A 184 1.44 18.50 -0.51
C ARG A 184 0.68 17.84 0.63
N GLY A 185 1.18 18.01 1.86
CA GLY A 185 0.67 17.36 3.07
C GLY A 185 1.05 15.88 3.11
N TRP A 186 0.23 15.10 3.82
CA TRP A 186 0.42 13.66 3.94
C TRP A 186 0.08 12.93 2.64
N LEU A 187 0.97 12.02 2.23
CA LEU A 187 0.87 11.25 1.00
C LEU A 187 1.14 9.77 1.30
N ALA A 188 0.31 8.91 0.73
CA ALA A 188 0.51 7.47 0.72
C ALA A 188 1.64 7.08 -0.24
N ILE A 189 2.37 6.04 0.13
CA ILE A 189 3.41 5.39 -0.66
C ILE A 189 3.18 3.89 -0.68
N ASP A 190 3.75 3.24 -1.69
CA ASP A 190 3.80 1.78 -1.77
C ASP A 190 2.46 1.03 -1.88
N PRO A 191 1.56 1.42 -2.81
CA PRO A 191 0.31 0.70 -2.99
C PRO A 191 0.51 -0.71 -3.57
N LYS A 192 -0.33 -1.64 -3.12
CA LYS A 192 -0.50 -2.97 -3.71
C LYS A 192 -1.46 -2.97 -4.90
N GLY A 193 -2.22 -1.90 -5.08
CA GLY A 193 -3.10 -1.67 -6.23
C GLY A 193 -4.22 -2.69 -6.33
N VAL A 194 -5.22 -2.50 -5.48
CA VAL A 194 -6.36 -3.41 -5.35
C VAL A 194 -7.61 -2.75 -5.93
N TYR A 195 -8.57 -3.54 -6.41
CA TYR A 195 -9.90 -3.06 -6.81
C TYR A 195 -10.98 -3.78 -6.00
N GLY A 196 -11.81 -3.03 -5.27
CA GLY A 196 -12.82 -3.60 -4.39
C GLY A 196 -13.48 -2.59 -3.46
N GLU A 197 -14.15 -3.10 -2.42
CA GLU A 197 -14.82 -2.29 -1.40
C GLU A 197 -13.84 -1.37 -0.66
N ARG A 198 -14.14 -0.06 -0.64
CA ARG A 198 -13.27 0.99 -0.09
C ARG A 198 -12.86 0.81 1.36
N THR A 199 -13.70 0.18 2.18
CA THR A 199 -13.42 0.01 3.61
C THR A 199 -12.23 -0.90 3.87
N TYR A 200 -11.83 -1.72 2.88
CA TYR A 200 -10.63 -2.55 3.00
C TYR A 200 -9.35 -1.72 3.21
N ASP A 201 -9.25 -0.52 2.63
CA ASP A 201 -8.08 0.33 2.83
C ASP A 201 -7.90 0.80 4.28
N ALA A 202 -8.94 0.76 5.11
CA ALA A 202 -8.83 1.03 6.54
C ALA A 202 -8.49 -0.24 7.37
N ALA A 203 -8.58 -1.44 6.79
CA ALA A 203 -8.44 -2.67 7.56
C ALA A 203 -7.03 -2.84 8.15
N ASN A 204 -6.00 -2.53 7.35
CA ASN A 204 -4.61 -2.68 7.80
C ASN A 204 -4.25 -1.72 8.94
N THR A 205 -4.92 -0.57 9.06
CA THR A 205 -4.63 0.40 10.12
C THR A 205 -5.05 -0.08 11.51
N LEU A 206 -6.04 -0.99 11.58
CA LEU A 206 -6.47 -1.61 12.83
C LEU A 206 -5.40 -2.54 13.42
N CYS A 207 -4.61 -3.17 12.56
CA CYS A 207 -3.54 -4.09 12.94
C CYS A 207 -2.16 -3.41 13.03
N ASN A 208 -2.11 -2.08 12.94
CA ASN A 208 -0.88 -1.28 12.85
C ASN A 208 -0.91 -0.08 13.83
N PRO A 209 0.26 0.54 14.13
CA PRO A 209 1.60 0.30 13.57
C PRO A 209 2.26 -1.00 14.05
N TYR A 210 3.12 -1.57 13.19
CA TYR A 210 3.89 -2.76 13.50
C TYR A 210 4.83 -2.52 14.71
N GLY A 211 5.02 -3.53 15.55
CA GLY A 211 5.88 -3.43 16.74
C GLY A 211 5.25 -2.70 17.95
N MET A 212 3.97 -2.33 17.89
CA MET A 212 3.24 -1.72 19.01
C MET A 212 2.04 -2.56 19.49
N PRO A 213 2.25 -3.81 19.98
CA PRO A 213 1.15 -4.71 20.35
C PRO A 213 0.24 -4.14 21.44
N ALA A 214 0.79 -3.39 22.40
CA ALA A 214 0.01 -2.75 23.46
C ALA A 214 -1.03 -1.74 22.93
N LEU A 215 -0.83 -1.21 21.73
CA LEU A 215 -1.82 -0.35 21.05
C LEU A 215 -2.75 -1.16 20.15
N VAL A 216 -2.20 -2.09 19.36
CA VAL A 216 -2.99 -2.91 18.41
C VAL A 216 -3.96 -3.86 19.14
N GLU A 217 -3.56 -4.40 20.29
CA GLU A 217 -4.38 -5.31 21.09
C GLU A 217 -5.31 -4.56 22.09
N ASN A 218 -5.29 -3.23 22.09
CA ASN A 218 -6.12 -2.43 22.98
C ASN A 218 -7.55 -2.31 22.44
N GLU A 219 -8.48 -3.04 23.04
CA GLU A 219 -9.89 -3.04 22.65
C GLU A 219 -10.54 -1.65 22.73
N ALA A 220 -10.21 -0.86 23.77
CA ALA A 220 -10.77 0.49 23.92
C ALA A 220 -10.33 1.41 22.78
N ARG A 221 -9.08 1.27 22.32
CA ARG A 221 -8.57 1.97 21.13
C ARG A 221 -9.32 1.52 19.88
N LEU A 222 -9.41 0.21 19.62
CA LEU A 222 -10.08 -0.33 18.43
C LEU A 222 -11.53 0.16 18.30
N ARG A 223 -12.24 0.28 19.42
CA ARG A 223 -13.61 0.81 19.45
C ARG A 223 -13.71 2.33 19.20
N GLN A 224 -12.63 3.08 19.39
CA GLN A 224 -12.58 4.53 19.10
C GLN A 224 -12.17 4.83 17.65
N THR A 225 -11.50 3.89 16.99
CA THR A 225 -11.02 4.03 15.59
C THR A 225 -12.00 3.50 14.54
N ALA A 226 -13.05 2.77 14.97
CA ALA A 226 -14.11 2.20 14.12
C ALA A 226 -15.36 3.08 14.06
#